data_AF-A0A933TYB1-F1
#
_entry.id   AF-A0A933TYB1-F1
#
_cell.length_a   1.000
_cell.length_b   1.000
_cell.length_c   1.000
_cell.angle_alpha   90.00
_cell.angle_beta   90.00
_cell.angle_gamma   90.00
#
_symmetry.space_group_name_H-M   'P 1'
#
loop_
_entity.id
_entity.type
_entity.pdbx_description
1 polymer ?
#
loop_
_entity_poly.entity_id
_entity_poly.type
_entity_poly.pdbx_seq_one_letter_code
_entity_poly.pdbx_strand_id
1 'polypeptide(L)' 'MVRRDARPNADDEPPDRKPFLLRLPPDVMEELRVWATQDLRSLNAHIEFLLREALKRRKGKRG' A
#
# COMPACT_ATOMS: atom_id res chain seq x y z
N MET A 1 22.46 -27.36 -20.30
CA MET A 1 21.55 -27.51 -19.14
C MET A 1 20.56 -26.36 -19.18
N VAL A 2 19.39 -26.59 -19.80
CA VAL A 2 18.37 -25.55 -19.99
C VAL A 2 17.69 -25.30 -18.64
N ARG A 3 17.86 -24.11 -18.06
CA ARG A 3 17.00 -23.67 -16.95
C ARG A 3 15.59 -23.64 -17.54
N ARG A 4 14.71 -24.55 -17.10
CA ARG A 4 13.29 -24.46 -17.40
C ARG A 4 12.79 -23.18 -16.74
N ASP A 5 12.51 -22.15 -17.54
CA ASP A 5 11.66 -21.05 -17.12
C ASP A 5 10.28 -21.64 -16.84
N ALA A 6 10.04 -22.03 -15.59
CA ALA A 6 8.71 -22.36 -15.12
C ALA A 6 7.88 -21.08 -15.28
N ARG A 7 6.89 -21.12 -16.18
CA ARG A 7 5.91 -20.03 -16.27
C ARG A 7 5.23 -19.93 -14.90
N PRO A 8 5.15 -18.74 -14.27
CA PRO A 8 4.42 -18.60 -13.02
C PRO A 8 2.98 -19.07 -13.23
N ASN A 9 2.44 -19.83 -12.28
CA ASN A 9 1.04 -20.24 -12.35
C ASN A 9 0.16 -19.00 -12.20
N ALA A 10 -1.07 -19.02 -12.74
CA ALA A 10 -1.99 -17.88 -12.63
C ALA A 10 -2.30 -17.50 -11.15
N ASP A 11 -2.11 -18.43 -10.22
CA ASP A 11 -2.26 -18.23 -8.78
C ASP A 11 -0.99 -17.65 -8.10
N ASP A 12 0.14 -17.59 -8.80
CA ASP A 12 1.39 -16.94 -8.35
C ASP A 12 1.37 -15.42 -8.64
N GLU A 13 0.32 -14.91 -9.29
CA GLU A 13 0.20 -13.47 -9.56
C GLU A 13 -0.13 -12.74 -8.26
N PRO A 14 0.75 -11.84 -7.77
CA PRO A 14 0.50 -11.11 -6.53
C PRO A 14 -0.82 -10.34 -6.69
N PRO A 15 -1.65 -10.27 -5.62
CA PRO A 15 -2.98 -9.67 -5.69
C PRO A 15 -2.88 -8.31 -6.37
N ASP A 16 -3.57 -8.16 -7.51
CA ASP A 16 -3.43 -7.07 -8.45
C ASP A 16 -3.47 -5.70 -7.74
N ARG A 17 -2.29 -5.17 -7.42
CA ARG A 17 -2.13 -3.88 -6.77
C ARG A 17 -2.24 -2.84 -7.86
N LYS A 18 -3.46 -2.38 -8.13
CA LYS A 18 -3.71 -1.35 -9.14
C LYS A 18 -3.02 -0.03 -8.73
N PRO A 19 -1.95 0.39 -9.43
CA PRO A 19 -1.27 1.63 -9.10
C PRO A 19 -2.19 2.81 -9.46
N PHE A 20 -2.17 3.85 -8.64
CA PHE A 20 -2.89 5.10 -8.92
C PHE A 20 -2.03 6.30 -8.54
N LEU A 21 -2.22 7.41 -9.26
CA LEU A 21 -1.56 8.67 -8.94
C LEU A 21 -2.31 9.37 -7.81
N LEU A 22 -1.63 9.59 -6.69
CA LEU A 22 -2.14 10.36 -5.57
C LEU A 22 -1.50 11.75 -5.57
N ARG A 23 -2.31 12.80 -5.58
CA ARG A 23 -1.85 14.18 -5.46
C ARG A 23 -2.06 14.65 -4.02
N LEU A 24 -0.99 15.08 -3.38
CA LEU A 24 -0.99 15.63 -2.02
C LEU A 24 -0.22 16.95 -1.99
N PRO A 25 -0.58 17.87 -1.08
CA PRO A 25 0.29 18.98 -0.70
C PRO A 25 1.68 18.47 -0.28
N PRO A 26 2.76 19.21 -0.58
CA PRO A 26 4.14 18.77 -0.33
C PRO A 26 4.46 18.65 1.17
N ASP A 27 3.90 19.53 1.99
CA ASP A 27 3.96 19.49 3.45
C ASP A 27 3.34 18.21 4.02
N VAL A 28 2.13 17.86 3.57
CA VAL A 28 1.47 16.60 3.94
C VAL A 28 2.30 15.40 3.52
N MET A 29 2.94 15.46 2.36
CA MET A 29 3.78 14.36 1.88
C MET A 29 5.02 14.15 2.76
N GLU A 30 5.61 15.23 3.27
CA GLU A 30 6.76 15.16 4.17
C GLU A 30 6.37 14.62 5.54
N GLU A 31 5.26 15.08 6.11
CA GLU A 31 4.75 14.56 7.38
C GLU A 31 4.48 13.04 7.31
N LEU A 32 3.86 12.58 6.23
CA LEU A 32 3.61 11.16 6.00
C LEU A 32 4.91 10.35 5.86
N ARG A 33 5.96 10.93 5.27
CA ARG A 33 7.27 10.28 5.14
C ARG A 33 7.94 10.12 6.50
N VAL A 34 7.98 11.18 7.30
CA VAL A 34 8.55 11.16 8.65
C VAL A 34 7.82 10.13 9.52
N TRP A 35 6.48 10.13 9.49
CA TRP A 35 5.70 9.17 10.25
C TRP A 35 5.93 7.72 9.78
N ALA A 36 5.96 7.47 8.47
CA ALA A 36 6.28 6.15 7.94
C ALA A 36 7.67 5.66 8.40
N THR A 37 8.67 6.55 8.43
CA THR A 37 10.02 6.23 8.93
C THR A 37 10.01 5.87 10.42
N GLN A 38 9.26 6.61 11.25
CA GLN A 38 9.12 6.31 12.68
C GLN A 38 8.48 4.94 12.93
N ASP A 39 7.53 4.54 12.07
CA ASP A 39 6.86 3.24 12.10
C ASP A 39 7.66 2.11 11.41
N LEU A 40 8.91 2.37 10.99
CA LEU A 40 9.77 1.43 10.26
C LEU A 40 9.09 0.84 9.02
N ARG A 41 8.36 1.68 8.28
CA ARG A 41 7.53 1.28 7.15
C ARG A 41 7.88 2.07 5.89
N SER A 42 7.68 1.45 4.73
CA SER A 42 7.66 2.20 3.48
C SER A 42 6.47 3.17 3.45
N LEU A 43 6.66 4.31 2.78
CA LEU A 43 5.60 5.31 2.63
C LEU A 43 4.32 4.73 2.03
N ASN A 44 4.43 3.90 0.97
CA ASN A 44 3.27 3.26 0.34
C ASN A 44 2.51 2.34 1.31
N ALA A 45 3.23 1.52 2.08
CA ALA A 45 2.59 0.63 3.05
C ALA A 45 1.99 1.41 4.24
N HIS A 46 2.53 2.59 4.55
CA HIS A 46 1.98 3.48 5.59
C HIS A 46 0.67 4.12 5.11
N ILE A 47 0.65 4.66 3.88
CA ILE A 47 -0.56 5.19 3.23
C ILE A 47 -1.65 4.12 3.18
N GLU A 48 -1.33 2.89 2.76
CA GLU A 48 -2.30 1.79 2.72
C GLU A 48 -2.92 1.52 4.09
N PHE A 49 -2.12 1.51 5.15
CA PHE A 49 -2.60 1.31 6.51
C PHE A 49 -3.54 2.41 6.98
N LEU A 50 -3.17 3.68 6.78
CA LEU A 50 -4.02 4.81 7.12
C LEU A 50 -5.37 4.74 6.40
N LEU A 51 -5.36 4.40 5.11
CA LEU A 51 -6.59 4.26 4.32
C LEU A 51 -7.46 3.10 4.83
N ARG A 52 -6.86 1.95 5.14
CA ARG A 52 -7.59 0.80 5.71
C ARG A 52 -8.20 1.15 7.07
N GLU A 53 -7.45 1.80 7.95
CA GLU A 53 -7.95 2.25 9.24
C GLU A 53 -9.07 3.29 9.11
N ALA A 54 -8.93 4.27 8.23
CA ALA A 54 -9.96 5.27 7.96
C ALA A 54 -11.27 4.61 7.46
N LEU A 55 -11.17 3.61 6.57
CA LEU A 55 -12.32 2.85 6.07
C LEU A 55 -12.96 2.00 7.17
N LYS A 56 -12.18 1.32 8.01
CA LYS A 56 -12.70 0.56 9.17
C LYS A 56 -13.47 1.48 10.12
N ARG A 57 -12.88 2.63 10.49
CA ARG A 57 -13.52 3.63 11.36
C ARG A 57 -14.81 4.17 10.74
N ARG A 58 -14.82 4.44 9.43
CA ARG A 58 -16.03 4.89 8.71
C ARG A 58 -17.13 3.83 8.70
N LYS A 59 -16.78 2.56 8.50
CA LYS A 59 -17.75 1.45 8.51
C LYS A 59 -18.28 1.17 9.92
N GLY A 60 -17.43 1.24 10.94
CA GLY A 60 -17.82 1.05 12.34
C GLY A 60 -18.74 2.15 12.90
N LYS A 61 -18.75 3.35 12.30
CA LYS A 61 -19.68 4.45 12.62
C LYS A 61 -21.05 4.35 11.92
N ARG A 62 -21.30 3.29 11.13
CA ARG A 62 -22.59 3.04 10.45
C ARG A 62 -23.42 1.95 11.14
N GLY A 63 -23.04 1.54 12.36
CA GLY A 63 -23.82 0.67 13.24
C GLY A 63 -24.51 1.47 14.32
#